data_AF-A0A938R2R6-F1
#
_entry.id   AF-A0A938R2R6-F1
#
_cell.length_a   1.000
_cell.length_b   1.000
_cell.length_c   1.000
_cell.angle_alpha   90.00
_cell.angle_beta   90.00
_cell.angle_gamma   90.00
#
_symmetry.space_group_name_H-M   'P 1'
#
loop_
_entity.id
_entity.type
_entity.pdbx_description
1 polymer ?
#
loop_
_entity_poly.entity_id
_entity_poly.type
_entity_poly.pdbx_seq_one_letter_code
_entity_poly.pdbx_strand_id
1 'polypeptide(L)' 'IPVKTGLKQGAREVVSSGELGYWPTGHAFCIFFGPTPASRGDEIRAASAVNILGKVLSDPKVFLKVKDGAKITLEKA' A
#
# COMPACT_ATOMS: atom_id res chain seq x y z
N ILE A 1 9.39 2.13 9.28
CA ILE A 1 9.40 0.63 9.21
C ILE A 1 10.85 0.20 8.97
N PRO A 2 11.41 -0.73 9.76
CA PRO A 2 12.85 -1.04 9.72
C PRO A 2 13.23 -1.97 8.55
N VAL A 3 12.77 -1.67 7.34
CA VAL A 3 13.05 -2.43 6.12
C VAL A 3 13.58 -1.47 5.06
N LYS A 4 14.71 -1.83 4.44
CA LYS A 4 15.30 -1.12 3.29
C LYS A 4 15.47 -2.09 2.13
N THR A 5 14.75 -1.87 1.05
CA THR A 5 14.91 -2.62 -0.20
C THR A 5 14.62 -1.71 -1.39
N GLY A 6 15.27 -1.92 -2.52
CA GLY A 6 14.91 -1.27 -3.79
C GLY A 6 13.66 -1.86 -4.43
N LEU A 7 13.34 -1.37 -5.64
CA LEU A 7 12.30 -1.94 -6.48
C LEU A 7 12.64 -3.39 -6.84
N LYS A 8 11.62 -4.25 -6.86
CA LYS A 8 11.70 -5.66 -7.22
C LYS A 8 10.96 -5.90 -8.54
N GLN A 9 11.18 -7.07 -9.13
CA GLN A 9 10.43 -7.51 -10.30
C GLN A 9 8.93 -7.49 -9.99
N GLY A 10 8.14 -6.95 -10.91
CA GLY A 10 6.69 -6.78 -10.73
C GLY A 10 6.30 -5.55 -9.90
N ALA A 11 7.25 -4.70 -9.49
CA ALA A 11 6.92 -3.41 -8.90
C ALA A 11 6.15 -2.54 -9.90
N ARG A 12 5.07 -1.92 -9.43
CA ARG A 12 4.14 -1.15 -10.27
C ARG A 12 3.47 -0.03 -9.47
N GLU A 13 2.95 0.95 -10.18
CA GLU A 13 2.22 2.08 -9.59
C GLU A 13 0.73 1.81 -9.50
N VAL A 14 0.16 1.19 -10.53
CA VAL A 14 -1.27 0.86 -10.57
C VAL A 14 -1.49 -0.41 -9.79
N VAL A 15 -2.37 -0.32 -8.80
CA VAL A 15 -2.67 -1.36 -7.83
C VAL A 15 -4.18 -1.56 -7.74
N SER A 16 -4.58 -2.67 -7.14
CA SER A 16 -5.96 -3.05 -6.90
C SER A 16 -6.34 -2.77 -5.45
N SER A 17 -7.64 -2.56 -5.19
CA SER A 17 -8.12 -2.41 -3.82
C SER A 17 -7.79 -3.65 -2.99
N GLY A 18 -7.26 -3.42 -1.80
CA GLY A 18 -6.74 -4.40 -0.86
C GLY A 18 -5.29 -4.81 -1.09
N GLU A 19 -4.60 -4.38 -2.14
CA GLU A 19 -3.19 -4.73 -2.30
C GLU A 19 -2.32 -4.12 -1.20
N LEU A 20 -1.28 -4.87 -0.83
CA LEU A 20 -0.26 -4.49 0.13
C LEU A 20 1.03 -4.20 -0.62
N GLY A 21 1.65 -3.07 -0.34
CA GLY A 21 2.87 -2.64 -1.01
C GLY A 21 3.97 -2.23 -0.04
N TYR A 22 5.22 -2.44 -0.40
CA TYR A 22 6.34 -1.70 0.17
C TYR A 22 6.75 -0.60 -0.80
N TRP A 23 6.82 0.64 -0.33
CA TRP A 23 7.27 1.79 -1.11
C TRP A 23 8.73 2.12 -0.78
N PRO A 24 9.68 1.80 -1.68
CA PRO A 24 11.11 2.00 -1.42
C PRO A 24 11.49 3.45 -1.14
N THR A 25 10.94 4.39 -1.92
CA THR A 25 11.27 5.81 -1.84
C THR A 25 10.92 6.42 -0.48
N GLY A 26 9.77 6.05 0.09
CA GLY A 26 9.31 6.54 1.40
C GLY A 26 9.62 5.61 2.57
N HIS A 27 10.30 4.49 2.35
CA HIS A 27 10.51 3.43 3.35
C HIS A 27 9.23 3.05 4.11
N ALA A 28 8.12 2.92 3.36
CA ALA A 28 6.77 2.79 3.90
C ALA A 28 6.11 1.46 3.52
N PHE A 29 5.22 1.00 4.38
CA PHE A 29 4.29 -0.09 4.09
C PHE A 29 2.94 0.55 3.77
N CYS A 30 2.40 0.17 2.63
CA CYS A 30 1.22 0.75 2.03
C CYS A 30 0.11 -0.30 2.02
N ILE A 31 -1.08 0.13 2.43
CA ILE A 31 -2.32 -0.62 2.29
C ILE A 31 -3.19 0.20 1.35
N PHE A 32 -3.53 -0.33 0.18
CA PHE A 32 -4.32 0.39 -0.81
C PHE A 32 -5.80 0.05 -0.65
N PHE A 33 -6.64 1.01 -0.28
CA PHE A 33 -8.07 0.80 -0.03
C PHE A 33 -8.98 1.78 -0.78
N GLY A 34 -8.43 2.58 -1.69
CA GLY A 34 -9.15 3.51 -2.56
C GLY A 34 -8.20 4.35 -3.42
N PRO A 35 -8.74 5.17 -4.35
CA PRO A 35 -7.94 6.07 -5.18
C PRO A 35 -7.10 7.04 -4.34
N THR A 36 -5.93 7.42 -4.86
CA THR A 36 -5.03 8.39 -4.22
C THR A 36 -4.96 9.67 -5.06
N PRO A 37 -4.33 10.75 -4.59
CA PRO A 37 -4.10 11.94 -5.42
C PRO A 37 -3.31 11.67 -6.72
N ALA A 38 -2.58 10.55 -6.81
CA ALA A 38 -1.87 10.16 -8.03
C ALA A 38 -2.76 9.38 -9.02
N SER A 39 -3.92 8.90 -8.59
CA SER A 39 -4.84 8.12 -9.40
C SER A 39 -5.33 8.88 -10.64
N ARG A 40 -5.59 8.12 -11.72
CA ARG A 40 -6.15 8.64 -12.97
C ARG A 40 -7.45 7.90 -13.28
N GLY A 41 -8.55 8.63 -13.43
CA GLY A 41 -9.87 8.02 -13.55
C GLY A 41 -10.19 7.15 -12.34
N ASP A 42 -10.61 5.92 -12.57
CA ASP A 42 -11.07 4.99 -11.53
C ASP A 42 -9.98 4.05 -10.99
N GLU A 43 -8.72 4.21 -11.43
CA GLU A 43 -7.62 3.34 -10.99
C GLU A 43 -7.12 3.73 -9.58
N ILE A 44 -6.55 2.77 -8.85
CA ILE A 44 -5.78 3.08 -7.65
C ILE A 44 -4.31 3.15 -8.02
N ARG A 45 -3.67 4.29 -7.74
CA ARG A 45 -2.26 4.50 -8.07
C ARG A 45 -1.45 4.91 -6.85
N ALA A 46 -0.29 4.30 -6.64
CA ALA A 46 0.70 4.76 -5.68
C ALA A 46 1.44 6.02 -6.18
N ALA A 47 2.07 6.77 -5.28
CA ALA A 47 2.84 7.96 -5.68
C ALA A 47 4.02 7.65 -6.64
N SER A 48 4.62 6.46 -6.50
CA SER A 48 5.56 5.86 -7.46
C SER A 48 5.51 4.34 -7.32
N ALA A 49 6.27 3.60 -8.14
CA ALA A 49 6.25 2.14 -8.11
C ALA A 49 6.47 1.56 -6.71
N VAL A 50 5.66 0.56 -6.34
CA VAL A 50 5.73 -0.17 -5.08
C VAL A 50 5.95 -1.65 -5.32
N ASN A 51 6.64 -2.32 -4.40
CA ASN A 51 6.79 -3.77 -4.41
C ASN A 51 5.52 -4.39 -3.86
N ILE A 52 4.82 -5.20 -4.66
CA ILE A 52 3.60 -5.88 -4.22
C ILE A 52 3.99 -7.02 -3.26
N LEU A 53 3.40 -7.01 -2.07
CA LEU A 53 3.67 -7.98 -1.00
C LEU A 53 2.55 -9.02 -0.85
N GLY A 54 1.34 -8.65 -1.26
CA GLY A 54 0.16 -9.50 -1.09
C GLY A 54 -1.11 -8.68 -1.12
N LYS A 55 -2.18 -9.21 -0.50
CA LYS A 55 -3.50 -8.59 -0.48
C LYS A 55 -4.18 -8.83 0.86
N VAL A 56 -4.96 -7.85 1.32
CA VAL A 56 -5.89 -8.00 2.43
C VAL A 56 -6.93 -9.07 2.06
N LEU A 57 -7.12 -10.05 2.94
CA LEU A 57 -8.05 -11.16 2.72
C LEU A 57 -9.52 -10.78 3.01
N SER A 58 -9.72 -9.79 3.89
CA SER A 58 -11.02 -9.24 4.25
C SER A 58 -11.31 -7.92 3.51
N ASP A 59 -12.40 -7.23 3.86
CA ASP A 59 -12.75 -5.94 3.26
C ASP A 59 -11.72 -4.85 3.62
N PRO A 60 -10.96 -4.31 2.65
CA PRO A 60 -9.97 -3.26 2.91
C PRO A 60 -10.62 -1.91 3.26
N LYS A 61 -11.93 -1.69 3.02
CA LYS A 61 -12.60 -0.42 3.35
C LYS A 61 -12.66 -0.15 4.85
N VAL A 62 -12.40 -1.14 5.71
CA VAL A 62 -12.30 -0.94 7.17
C VAL A 62 -11.25 0.12 7.54
N PHE A 63 -10.20 0.27 6.71
CA PHE A 63 -9.13 1.24 6.94
C PHE A 63 -9.59 2.70 6.75
N LEU A 64 -10.74 2.97 6.12
CA LEU A 64 -11.33 4.32 6.03
C LEU A 64 -11.69 4.92 7.38
N LYS A 65 -11.83 4.08 8.42
CA LYS A 65 -12.14 4.52 9.79
C LYS A 65 -10.88 4.88 10.59
N VAL A 66 -9.69 4.57 10.07
CA VAL A 66 -8.41 4.82 10.74
C VAL A 66 -8.02 6.27 10.52
N LYS A 67 -7.65 6.96 11.60
CA LYS A 67 -7.18 8.34 11.55
C LYS A 67 -5.67 8.40 11.39
N ASP A 68 -5.18 9.48 10.79
CA ASP A 68 -3.76 9.79 10.73
C ASP A 68 -3.12 9.76 12.12
N GLY A 69 -1.92 9.20 12.22
CA GLY A 69 -1.20 9.03 13.48
C GLY A 69 -1.65 7.82 14.31
N ALA A 70 -2.64 7.04 13.86
CA ALA A 70 -2.98 5.78 14.52
C ALA A 70 -1.78 4.83 14.58
N LYS A 71 -1.57 4.21 15.74
CA LYS A 71 -0.50 3.23 15.93
C LYS A 71 -0.88 1.92 15.24
N ILE A 72 -0.01 1.43 14.36
CA ILE A 72 -0.17 0.16 13.65
C ILE A 72 0.95 -0.80 14.11
N THR A 73 0.56 -2.03 14.42
CA THR A 73 1.48 -3.15 14.70
C THR A 73 1.42 -4.14 13.54
N LEU A 74 2.59 -4.60 13.08
CA LEU A 74 2.73 -5.63 12.06
C LEU A 74 3.39 -6.86 12.69
N GLU A 75 2.72 -7.99 12.66
CA GLU A 75 3.19 -9.26 13.21
C GLU A 75 2.88 -10.43 12.27
N LYS A 76 3.58 -11.55 12.45
CA LYS A 76 3.22 -12.79 11.75
C LYS A 76 1.91 -13.30 12.34
N ALA A 77 1.04 -13.84 11.48
CA ALA A 77 -0.18 -14.53 11.89
C ALA A 77 0.16 -15.79 12.71
#